data_AF-A0A2E5WYX6-F1
#
_entry.id   AF-A0A2E5WYX6-F1
#
_cell.length_a   1.000
_cell.length_b   1.000
_cell.length_c   1.000
_cell.angle_alpha   90.00
_cell.angle_beta   90.00
_cell.angle_gamma   90.00
#
_symmetry.space_group_name_H-M   'P 1'
#
loop_
_entity.id
_entity.type
_entity.pdbx_description
1 polymer ?
#
loop_
_entity_poly.entity_id
_entity_poly.type
_entity_poly.pdbx_seq_one_letter_code
_entity_poly.pdbx_strand_id
1 'polypeptide(L)'
;MYSFLVTILISSALWANFTDKQIQSLQSKSQITYQDLAHENRGCPENSICSKEMGDKMIQWDRFMKSLDPIDVKSLEAYRLKHGIPVSFLIKKGGILGIDPILYKSRCAHHNPKDSKQAVFKGMQFFRNNPNSELVHFDSAWLGETKYELPFEDIPIMVKDKRLVVVRDHENKFFHLGIDEKGKWKVISPQKSEIRMAMQTIENTECEEVKPGALHLKTFCKKIWNSDIKGPQTIRLSWACH
;
A
#
# COMPACT_ATOMS: atom_id res chain seq x y z
N MET A 1 2.82 50.34 3.00
CA MET A 1 3.28 48.99 2.58
C MET A 1 3.77 48.25 3.81
N TYR A 2 2.98 47.33 4.36
CA TYR A 2 3.39 46.52 5.51
C TYR A 2 4.09 45.25 5.00
N SER A 3 5.42 45.22 5.09
CA SER A 3 6.19 43.97 4.98
C SER A 3 6.00 43.19 6.28
N PHE A 4 5.14 42.18 6.26
CA PHE A 4 5.13 41.14 7.29
C PHE A 4 6.35 40.24 7.07
N LEU A 5 7.47 40.57 7.72
CA LEU A 5 8.58 39.66 7.90
C LEU A 5 8.15 38.63 8.95
N VAL A 6 7.65 37.48 8.49
CA VAL A 6 7.43 36.32 9.35
C VAL A 6 8.80 35.69 9.60
N THR A 7 9.48 36.13 10.64
CA THR A 7 10.68 35.46 11.15
C THR A 7 10.22 34.18 11.83
N ILE A 8 10.14 33.08 11.08
CA ILE A 8 9.86 31.77 11.65
C ILE A 8 11.07 31.40 12.50
N LEU A 9 10.94 31.51 13.82
CA LEU A 9 11.83 30.85 14.78
C LEU A 9 11.59 29.33 14.64
N ILE A 10 12.22 28.73 13.62
CA ILE A 10 12.19 27.29 13.41
C ILE A 10 13.03 26.67 14.53
N SER A 11 12.36 26.21 15.59
CA SER A 11 13.00 25.45 16.66
C SER A 11 13.72 24.24 16.05
N SER A 12 14.85 23.84 16.62
CA SER A 12 15.65 22.68 16.18
C SER A 12 14.84 21.39 16.05
N ALA A 13 13.68 21.29 16.70
CA ALA A 13 12.74 20.18 16.59
C ALA A 13 12.03 20.09 15.23
N LEU A 14 11.78 21.21 14.54
CA LEU A 14 11.13 21.22 13.22
C LEU A 14 12.08 20.74 12.10
N TRP A 15 13.39 20.96 12.25
CA TRP A 15 14.39 20.50 11.28
C TRP A 15 14.60 18.99 11.30
N ALA A 16 14.22 18.29 12.38
CA ALA A 16 14.39 16.85 12.49
C ALA A 16 13.63 16.03 11.43
N ASN A 17 12.67 16.66 10.74
CA ASN A 17 11.83 16.01 9.73
C ASN A 17 12.19 16.38 8.28
N PHE A 18 13.09 17.33 8.06
CA PHE A 18 13.50 17.74 6.72
C PHE A 18 14.78 17.04 6.29
N THR A 19 14.85 16.58 5.04
CA THR A 19 16.11 16.09 4.46
C THR A 19 17.00 17.27 4.06
N ASP A 20 18.34 17.11 4.09
CA ASP A 20 19.27 18.16 3.66
C ASP A 20 18.95 18.69 2.26
N LYS A 21 18.50 17.80 1.37
CA LYS A 21 18.08 18.13 0.01
C LYS A 21 16.81 18.99 0.00
N GLN A 22 15.82 18.69 0.85
CA GLN A 22 14.64 19.54 0.99
C GLN A 22 15.00 20.92 1.55
N ILE A 23 15.91 20.98 2.53
CA ILE A 23 16.43 22.24 3.09
C ILE A 23 17.08 23.11 2.00
N GLN A 24 18.00 22.53 1.22
CA GLN A 24 18.66 23.25 0.12
C GLN A 24 17.66 23.73 -0.93
N SER A 25 16.68 22.90 -1.27
CA SER A 25 15.59 23.27 -2.19
C SER A 25 14.79 24.46 -1.66
N LEU A 26 14.39 24.44 -0.38
CA LEU A 26 13.63 25.50 0.27
C LEU A 26 14.40 26.83 0.32
N GLN A 27 15.71 26.79 0.61
CA GLN A 27 16.57 27.98 0.63
C GLN A 27 16.70 28.67 -0.73
N SER A 28 16.51 27.93 -1.83
CA SER A 28 16.60 28.48 -3.20
C SER A 28 15.31 29.17 -3.67
N LYS A 29 14.21 29.09 -2.91
CA LYS A 29 12.90 29.61 -3.31
C LYS A 29 12.63 30.98 -2.71
N SER A 30 12.16 31.91 -3.55
CA SER A 30 11.70 33.24 -3.10
C SER A 30 10.38 33.19 -2.33
N GLN A 31 9.57 32.16 -2.55
CA GLN A 31 8.33 31.88 -1.83
C GLN A 31 8.23 30.38 -1.55
N ILE A 32 8.02 30.05 -0.28
CA ILE A 32 7.83 28.68 0.20
C ILE A 32 6.32 28.42 0.29
N THR A 33 5.85 27.38 -0.39
CA THR A 33 4.45 26.93 -0.32
C THR A 33 4.31 25.77 0.68
N TYR A 34 3.07 25.48 1.10
CA TYR A 34 2.81 24.28 1.92
C TYR A 34 3.31 23.00 1.25
N GLN A 35 3.16 22.88 -0.07
CA GLN A 35 3.61 21.72 -0.83
C GLN A 35 5.13 21.53 -0.75
N ASP A 36 5.90 22.62 -0.65
CA ASP A 36 7.36 22.56 -0.51
C ASP A 36 7.79 22.08 0.88
N LEU A 37 6.96 22.35 1.90
CA LEU A 37 7.18 21.91 3.27
C LEU A 37 6.71 20.45 3.48
N ALA A 38 5.59 20.08 2.88
CA ALA A 38 4.97 18.77 3.06
C ALA A 38 5.72 17.65 2.30
N HIS A 39 6.41 17.99 1.22
CA HIS A 39 7.00 17.01 0.30
C HIS A 39 8.39 17.42 -0.17
N GLU A 40 9.37 16.51 -0.09
CA GLU A 40 10.68 16.73 -0.74
C GLU A 40 10.54 16.81 -2.26
N ASN A 41 9.72 15.94 -2.84
CA ASN A 41 9.44 15.89 -4.28
C ASN A 41 7.93 16.01 -4.53
N ARG A 42 7.55 16.81 -5.53
CA ARG A 42 6.16 17.00 -5.93
C ARG A 42 5.50 15.65 -6.27
N GLY A 43 4.26 15.45 -5.81
CA GLY A 43 3.47 14.26 -6.11
C GLY A 43 3.70 13.10 -5.14
N CYS A 44 4.71 13.20 -4.28
CA CYS A 44 4.90 12.20 -3.24
C CYS A 44 3.90 12.37 -2.12
N PRO A 45 3.46 11.27 -1.48
CA PRO A 45 2.63 11.35 -0.28
C PRO A 45 3.33 12.08 0.87
N GLU A 46 2.55 12.67 1.76
CA GLU A 46 3.08 13.29 2.98
C GLU A 46 3.80 12.25 3.85
N ASN A 47 4.80 12.69 4.61
CA ASN A 47 5.58 11.86 5.53
C ASN A 47 6.23 10.62 4.87
N SER A 48 6.56 10.72 3.58
CA SER A 48 7.21 9.66 2.81
C SER A 48 8.59 10.07 2.30
N ILE A 49 9.46 9.09 2.08
CA ILE A 49 10.71 9.24 1.34
C ILE A 49 10.47 8.69 -0.06
N CYS A 50 10.66 9.51 -1.09
CA CYS A 50 10.33 9.15 -2.46
C CYS A 50 11.34 9.77 -3.43
N SER A 51 11.49 9.17 -4.61
CA SER A 51 12.16 9.81 -5.73
C SER A 51 11.22 10.77 -6.48
N LYS A 52 11.79 11.65 -7.31
CA LYS A 52 11.02 12.46 -8.26
C LYS A 52 10.24 11.59 -9.26
N GLU A 53 10.83 10.49 -9.73
CA GLU A 53 10.17 9.57 -10.66
C GLU A 53 8.92 8.96 -10.03
N MET A 54 8.99 8.56 -8.76
CA MET A 54 7.83 8.03 -8.07
C MET A 54 6.76 9.07 -7.79
N GLY A 55 7.15 10.31 -7.46
CA GLY A 55 6.21 11.43 -7.38
C GLY A 55 5.49 11.68 -8.71
N ASP A 56 6.21 11.64 -9.83
CA ASP A 56 5.64 11.79 -11.17
C ASP A 56 4.68 10.63 -11.53
N LYS A 57 4.97 9.40 -11.12
CA LYS A 57 4.07 8.23 -11.28
C LYS A 57 2.79 8.35 -10.45
N MET A 58 2.90 8.81 -9.20
CA MET A 58 1.73 9.08 -8.36
C MET A 58 0.82 10.16 -8.96
N ILE A 59 1.39 11.26 -9.47
CA ILE A 59 0.60 12.29 -10.17
C ILE A 59 -0.14 11.72 -11.38
N GLN A 60 0.51 10.85 -12.16
CA GLN A 60 -0.13 10.20 -13.31
C GLN A 60 -1.27 9.28 -12.88
N TRP A 61 -1.06 8.50 -11.82
CA TRP A 61 -2.09 7.65 -11.22
C TRP A 61 -3.28 8.45 -10.74
N ASP A 62 -3.08 9.52 -9.97
CA ASP A 62 -4.14 10.36 -9.45
C ASP A 62 -4.95 10.99 -10.58
N ARG A 63 -4.29 11.50 -11.62
CA ARG A 63 -4.95 12.06 -12.81
C ARG A 63 -5.78 10.99 -13.53
N PHE A 64 -5.22 9.80 -13.70
CA PHE A 64 -5.92 8.68 -14.32
C PHE A 64 -7.15 8.28 -13.50
N MET A 65 -7.01 8.07 -12.19
CA MET A 65 -8.13 7.73 -11.33
C MET A 65 -9.20 8.82 -11.29
N LYS A 66 -8.81 10.10 -11.32
CA LYS A 66 -9.74 11.23 -11.43
C LYS A 66 -10.54 11.19 -12.74
N SER A 67 -9.89 10.83 -13.85
CA SER A 67 -10.55 10.70 -15.16
C SER A 67 -11.54 9.54 -15.25
N LEU A 68 -11.44 8.54 -14.37
CA LEU A 68 -12.40 7.43 -14.27
C LEU A 68 -13.56 7.78 -13.33
N ASP A 69 -14.56 8.51 -13.80
CA ASP A 69 -15.79 8.77 -13.04
C ASP A 69 -17.06 8.50 -13.89
N PRO A 70 -17.79 7.38 -13.66
CA PRO A 70 -17.51 6.33 -12.68
C PRO A 70 -16.29 5.47 -13.05
N ILE A 71 -15.85 4.59 -12.14
CA ILE A 71 -14.75 3.66 -12.43
C ILE A 71 -15.13 2.72 -13.59
N ASP A 72 -14.38 2.81 -14.69
CA ASP A 72 -14.40 1.81 -15.76
C ASP A 72 -13.34 0.73 -15.52
N VAL A 73 -13.80 -0.48 -15.18
CA VAL A 73 -12.93 -1.62 -14.88
C VAL A 73 -12.04 -2.00 -16.06
N LYS A 74 -12.49 -1.83 -17.31
CA LYS A 74 -11.68 -2.17 -18.48
C LYS A 74 -10.50 -1.21 -18.63
N SER A 75 -10.74 0.10 -18.52
CA SER A 75 -9.69 1.11 -18.56
C SER A 75 -8.71 0.95 -17.39
N LEU A 76 -9.21 0.69 -16.19
CA LEU A 76 -8.37 0.47 -15.01
C LEU A 76 -7.49 -0.79 -15.15
N GLU A 77 -8.05 -1.88 -15.67
CA GLU A 77 -7.27 -3.10 -15.97
C GLU A 77 -6.21 -2.85 -17.05
N ALA A 78 -6.53 -2.10 -18.10
CA ALA A 78 -5.58 -1.73 -19.14
C ALA A 78 -4.44 -0.87 -18.58
N TYR A 79 -4.75 0.08 -17.70
CA TYR A 79 -3.76 0.87 -16.99
C TYR A 79 -2.86 0.00 -16.12
N ARG A 80 -3.43 -0.90 -15.30
CA ARG A 80 -2.66 -1.84 -14.47
C ARG A 80 -1.71 -2.67 -15.33
N LEU A 81 -2.17 -3.23 -16.44
CA LEU A 81 -1.33 -4.03 -17.33
C LEU A 81 -0.14 -3.24 -17.90
N LYS A 82 -0.34 -1.96 -18.23
CA LYS A 82 0.68 -1.10 -18.82
C LYS A 82 1.62 -0.48 -17.79
N HIS A 83 1.08 0.04 -16.69
CA HIS A 83 1.78 0.90 -15.74
C HIS A 83 1.91 0.29 -14.35
N GLY A 84 1.13 -0.75 -14.04
CA GLY A 84 0.93 -1.23 -12.68
C GLY A 84 -0.06 -0.36 -11.90
N ILE A 85 -0.29 -0.75 -10.65
CA ILE A 85 -1.08 0.02 -9.67
C ILE A 85 -0.27 0.14 -8.37
N PRO A 86 -0.46 1.23 -7.60
CA PRO A 86 0.26 1.42 -6.35
C PRO A 86 -0.21 0.40 -5.32
N VAL A 87 0.74 -0.40 -4.82
CA VAL A 87 0.51 -1.36 -3.73
C VAL A 87 1.55 -1.22 -2.64
N SER A 88 1.16 -1.58 -1.42
CA SER A 88 2.04 -1.56 -0.26
C SER A 88 2.71 -2.91 -0.05
N PHE A 89 3.91 -2.92 0.53
CA PHE A 89 4.67 -4.11 0.94
C PHE A 89 5.62 -3.76 2.09
N LEU A 90 6.18 -4.78 2.74
CA LEU A 90 7.28 -4.62 3.68
C LEU A 90 8.63 -4.80 2.96
N ILE A 91 9.61 -3.98 3.30
CA ILE A 91 10.95 -4.05 2.73
C ILE A 91 12.02 -3.72 3.77
N LYS A 92 13.11 -4.49 3.77
CA LYS A 92 14.30 -4.18 4.58
C LYS A 92 15.13 -3.09 3.92
N LYS A 93 15.89 -2.33 4.72
CA LYS A 93 16.76 -1.25 4.22
C LYS A 93 17.62 -1.63 3.01
N GLY A 94 18.17 -2.85 2.98
CA GLY A 94 19.01 -3.34 1.88
C GLY A 94 18.28 -3.50 0.54
N GLY A 95 16.97 -3.73 0.54
CA GLY A 95 16.19 -3.90 -0.69
C GLY A 95 15.83 -2.61 -1.41
N ILE A 96 15.96 -1.46 -0.74
CA ILE A 96 15.53 -0.15 -1.26
C ILE A 96 16.22 0.20 -2.58
N LEU A 97 17.50 -0.18 -2.72
CA LEU A 97 18.33 0.19 -3.88
C LEU A 97 17.87 -0.44 -5.21
N GLY A 98 17.07 -1.51 -5.16
CA GLY A 98 16.73 -2.28 -6.36
C GLY A 98 15.41 -1.90 -7.05
N ILE A 99 14.49 -1.23 -6.36
CA ILE A 99 13.11 -1.07 -6.85
C ILE A 99 12.51 0.34 -6.69
N ASP A 100 13.27 1.34 -6.22
CA ASP A 100 12.85 2.74 -6.02
C ASP A 100 11.41 2.93 -5.45
N PRO A 101 11.10 2.41 -4.25
CA PRO A 101 9.77 2.54 -3.68
C PRO A 101 9.57 3.88 -2.97
N ILE A 102 8.31 4.27 -2.79
CA ILE A 102 7.92 5.28 -1.79
C ILE A 102 8.00 4.60 -0.43
N LEU A 103 8.74 5.17 0.51
CA LEU A 103 8.99 4.57 1.82
C LEU A 103 8.33 5.35 2.95
N TYR A 104 7.75 4.61 3.87
CA TYR A 104 7.24 5.10 5.15
C TYR A 104 7.96 4.39 6.28
N LYS A 105 8.42 5.17 7.26
CA LYS A 105 8.99 4.63 8.49
C LYS A 105 7.85 4.01 9.31
N SER A 106 7.97 2.72 9.65
CA SER A 106 7.07 2.11 10.62
C SER A 106 7.24 2.78 11.98
N ARG A 107 6.19 2.86 12.80
CA ARG A 107 6.29 3.30 14.20
C ARG A 107 6.55 2.15 15.15
N CYS A 108 6.45 0.91 14.66
CA CYS A 108 6.61 -0.28 15.46
C CYS A 108 8.07 -0.53 15.85
N ALA A 109 8.31 -0.81 17.13
CA ALA A 109 9.64 -1.13 17.63
C ALA A 109 10.21 -2.41 16.99
N HIS A 110 9.36 -3.38 16.64
CA HIS A 110 9.78 -4.61 15.94
C HIS A 110 10.38 -4.32 14.55
N HIS A 111 9.88 -3.28 13.87
CA HIS A 111 10.38 -2.85 12.55
C HIS A 111 11.50 -1.82 12.63
N ASN A 112 11.78 -1.27 13.81
CA ASN A 112 12.86 -0.32 14.06
C ASN A 112 13.83 -0.85 15.13
N PRO A 113 14.52 -1.98 14.87
CA PRO A 113 15.54 -2.48 15.78
C PRO A 113 16.68 -1.47 15.91
N LYS A 114 17.43 -1.55 17.02
CA LYS A 114 18.60 -0.69 17.28
C LYS A 114 19.63 -0.76 16.14
N ASP A 115 19.81 -1.95 15.55
CA ASP A 115 20.58 -2.10 14.32
C ASP A 115 19.77 -1.58 13.13
N SER A 116 20.06 -0.35 12.71
CA SER A 116 19.39 0.32 11.59
C SER A 116 19.51 -0.41 10.24
N LYS A 117 20.41 -1.40 10.09
CA LYS A 117 20.50 -2.24 8.88
C LYS A 117 19.33 -3.24 8.79
N GLN A 118 18.71 -3.56 9.93
CA GLN A 118 17.58 -4.47 10.02
C GLN A 118 16.23 -3.74 10.02
N ALA A 119 16.24 -2.42 9.87
CA ALA A 119 15.01 -1.64 9.79
C ALA A 119 14.13 -2.10 8.62
N VAL A 120 12.84 -2.24 8.92
CA VAL A 120 11.78 -2.62 7.99
C VAL A 120 10.92 -1.39 7.74
N PHE A 121 10.65 -1.14 6.47
CA PHE A 121 9.85 -0.02 6.00
C PHE A 121 8.58 -0.55 5.36
N LYS A 122 7.52 0.25 5.42
CA LYS A 122 6.40 0.10 4.50
C LYS A 122 6.82 0.76 3.18
N GLY A 123 6.96 -0.04 2.13
CA GLY A 123 7.18 0.41 0.78
C GLY A 123 5.86 0.51 0.02
N MET A 124 5.79 1.43 -0.94
CA MET A 124 4.75 1.48 -1.96
C MET A 124 5.40 1.57 -3.33
N GLN A 125 4.95 0.73 -4.27
CA GLN A 125 5.42 0.73 -5.65
C GLN A 125 4.30 0.32 -6.61
N PHE A 126 4.45 0.70 -7.87
CA PHE A 126 3.60 0.31 -8.96
C PHE A 126 4.00 -1.07 -9.48
N PHE A 127 3.16 -2.05 -9.18
CA PHE A 127 3.32 -3.40 -9.70
C PHE A 127 2.16 -3.79 -10.59
N ARG A 128 2.44 -4.66 -11.57
CA ARG A 128 1.42 -5.24 -12.44
C ARG A 128 0.83 -6.48 -11.78
N ASN A 129 1.66 -7.29 -11.15
CA ASN A 129 1.32 -8.51 -10.41
C ASN A 129 2.29 -8.59 -9.22
N ASN A 130 2.21 -9.65 -8.41
CA ASN A 130 3.24 -9.85 -7.40
C ASN A 130 4.63 -10.00 -8.06
N PRO A 131 5.63 -9.19 -7.66
CA PRO A 131 6.97 -9.34 -8.17
C PRO A 131 7.58 -10.62 -7.58
N ASN A 132 8.24 -11.42 -8.42
CA ASN A 132 9.06 -12.52 -7.94
C ASN A 132 10.39 -11.96 -7.41
N SER A 133 10.37 -11.40 -6.20
CA SER A 133 11.51 -10.73 -5.58
C SER A 133 11.56 -10.99 -4.09
N GLU A 134 12.73 -11.40 -3.60
CA GLU A 134 13.00 -11.57 -2.17
C GLU A 134 13.04 -10.23 -1.40
N LEU A 135 13.07 -9.11 -2.12
CA LEU A 135 13.11 -7.77 -1.51
C LEU A 135 11.72 -7.24 -1.13
N VAL A 136 10.67 -7.81 -1.73
CA VAL A 136 9.28 -7.37 -1.58
C VAL A 136 8.56 -8.39 -0.74
N HIS A 137 8.18 -8.02 0.48
CA HIS A 137 7.46 -8.91 1.38
C HIS A 137 5.99 -8.50 1.47
N PHE A 138 5.14 -9.31 0.86
CA PHE A 138 3.69 -9.19 0.94
C PHE A 138 3.11 -9.94 2.13
N ASP A 139 1.86 -9.61 2.47
CA ASP A 139 1.11 -10.38 3.45
C ASP A 139 0.76 -11.74 2.87
N SER A 140 0.84 -12.76 3.71
CA SER A 140 0.43 -14.11 3.36
C SER A 140 -1.01 -14.33 3.78
N ALA A 141 -1.79 -14.95 2.90
CA ALA A 141 -3.14 -15.42 3.19
C ALA A 141 -3.27 -16.90 2.86
N TRP A 142 -4.00 -17.66 3.68
CA TRP A 142 -4.19 -19.09 3.49
C TRP A 142 -5.66 -19.44 3.43
N LEU A 143 -6.05 -20.11 2.36
CA LEU A 143 -7.36 -20.69 2.15
C LEU A 143 -7.21 -22.22 2.19
N GLY A 144 -7.40 -22.81 3.37
CA GLY A 144 -6.91 -24.17 3.64
C GLY A 144 -5.38 -24.21 3.50
N GLU A 145 -4.86 -25.16 2.71
CA GLU A 145 -3.43 -25.29 2.42
C GLU A 145 -2.93 -24.35 1.31
N THR A 146 -3.83 -23.67 0.59
CA THR A 146 -3.44 -22.81 -0.53
C THR A 146 -2.98 -21.45 0.00
N LYS A 147 -1.71 -21.12 -0.23
CA LYS A 147 -1.12 -19.83 0.11
C LYS A 147 -1.31 -18.82 -1.03
N TYR A 148 -1.66 -17.60 -0.65
CA TYR A 148 -1.71 -16.40 -1.50
C TYR A 148 -0.79 -15.34 -0.91
N GLU A 149 -0.35 -14.42 -1.77
CA GLU A 149 0.41 -13.24 -1.36
C GLU A 149 -0.38 -11.99 -1.74
N LEU A 150 -0.70 -11.18 -0.75
CA LEU A 150 -1.53 -9.99 -0.85
C LEU A 150 -0.70 -8.74 -0.60
N PRO A 151 -1.02 -7.61 -1.26
CA PRO A 151 -0.48 -6.32 -0.85
C PRO A 151 -0.59 -6.13 0.67
N PHE A 152 0.43 -5.51 1.25
CA PHE A 152 0.49 -5.31 2.69
C PHE A 152 -0.72 -4.51 3.19
N GLU A 153 -1.33 -5.01 4.27
CA GLU A 153 -2.57 -4.55 4.91
C GLU A 153 -3.87 -4.81 4.12
N ASP A 154 -3.82 -5.45 2.95
CA ASP A 154 -5.05 -5.82 2.25
C ASP A 154 -5.72 -7.03 2.90
N ILE A 155 -7.02 -6.88 3.17
CA ILE A 155 -7.87 -7.95 3.71
C ILE A 155 -8.86 -8.35 2.62
N PRO A 156 -8.88 -9.63 2.20
CA PRO A 156 -9.83 -10.09 1.20
C PRO A 156 -11.24 -10.14 1.80
N ILE A 157 -12.22 -9.75 1.00
CA ILE A 157 -13.64 -9.77 1.39
C ILE A 157 -14.35 -11.04 0.88
N MET A 158 -13.82 -11.66 -0.18
CA MET A 158 -14.39 -12.89 -0.73
C MET A 158 -13.39 -13.69 -1.58
N VAL A 159 -13.78 -14.91 -1.90
CA VAL A 159 -13.21 -15.74 -2.97
C VAL A 159 -14.13 -15.71 -4.18
N LYS A 160 -13.58 -15.49 -5.38
CA LYS A 160 -14.33 -15.54 -6.65
C LYS A 160 -13.42 -15.97 -7.79
N ASP A 161 -13.86 -16.93 -8.60
CA ASP A 161 -13.11 -17.49 -9.73
C ASP A 161 -11.69 -17.93 -9.31
N LYS A 162 -11.58 -18.60 -8.15
CA LYS A 162 -10.32 -19.02 -7.52
C LYS A 162 -9.34 -17.87 -7.20
N ARG A 163 -9.86 -16.65 -7.02
CA ARG A 163 -9.08 -15.47 -6.62
C ARG A 163 -9.55 -14.97 -5.27
N LEU A 164 -8.61 -14.51 -4.45
CA LEU A 164 -8.93 -13.65 -3.31
C LEU A 164 -9.23 -12.25 -3.85
N VAL A 165 -10.35 -11.68 -3.41
CA VAL A 165 -10.82 -10.37 -3.86
C VAL A 165 -10.69 -9.37 -2.72
N VAL A 166 -9.89 -8.33 -2.95
CA VAL A 166 -9.68 -7.22 -2.01
C VAL A 166 -10.36 -5.95 -2.53
N VAL A 167 -10.84 -5.11 -1.62
CA VAL A 167 -11.37 -3.78 -1.95
C VAL A 167 -10.23 -2.78 -1.81
N ARG A 168 -10.03 -1.97 -2.85
CA ARG A 168 -9.03 -0.90 -2.87
C ARG A 168 -9.75 0.44 -2.97
N ASP A 169 -9.25 1.42 -2.22
CA ASP A 169 -9.73 2.80 -2.18
C ASP A 169 -8.65 3.74 -2.71
N HIS A 170 -9.07 4.72 -3.50
CA HIS A 170 -8.28 5.86 -3.88
C HIS A 170 -9.17 7.11 -3.97
N GLU A 171 -9.02 8.05 -3.04
CA GLU A 171 -9.83 9.27 -2.96
C GLU A 171 -11.36 9.01 -3.03
N ASN A 172 -11.86 8.04 -2.25
CA ASN A 172 -13.27 7.59 -2.22
C ASN A 172 -13.74 6.86 -3.49
N LYS A 173 -12.83 6.45 -4.38
CA LYS A 173 -13.13 5.58 -5.52
C LYS A 173 -12.73 4.15 -5.19
N PHE A 174 -13.74 3.27 -5.08
CA PHE A 174 -13.55 1.87 -4.72
C PHE A 174 -13.50 0.97 -5.95
N PHE A 175 -12.47 0.11 -6.02
CA PHE A 175 -12.37 -0.93 -7.04
C PHE A 175 -11.96 -2.27 -6.41
N HIS A 176 -12.14 -3.36 -7.14
CA HIS A 176 -11.85 -4.71 -6.66
C HIS A 176 -10.66 -5.30 -7.42
N LEU A 177 -9.71 -5.85 -6.67
CA LEU A 177 -8.54 -6.53 -7.21
C LEU A 177 -8.64 -8.03 -6.87
N GLY A 178 -8.68 -8.87 -7.89
CA GLY A 178 -8.65 -10.32 -7.76
C GLY A 178 -7.22 -10.87 -7.90
N ILE A 179 -6.74 -11.56 -6.87
CA ILE A 179 -5.37 -12.10 -6.78
C ILE A 179 -5.47 -13.63 -6.76
N ASP A 180 -4.81 -14.31 -7.70
CA ASP A 180 -4.74 -15.78 -7.71
C ASP A 180 -3.56 -16.32 -6.88
N GLU A 181 -3.52 -17.64 -6.72
CA GLU A 181 -2.46 -18.36 -5.97
C GLU A 181 -1.04 -18.09 -6.50
N LYS A 182 -0.92 -17.66 -7.77
CA LYS A 182 0.37 -17.36 -8.43
C LYS A 182 0.72 -15.88 -8.33
N GLY A 183 -0.05 -15.10 -7.56
CA GLY A 183 0.14 -13.67 -7.41
C GLY A 183 -0.20 -12.86 -8.66
N LYS A 184 -0.93 -13.43 -9.64
CA LYS A 184 -1.39 -12.63 -10.79
C LYS A 184 -2.63 -11.85 -10.40
N TRP A 185 -2.65 -10.59 -10.80
CA TRP A 185 -3.72 -9.67 -10.48
C TRP A 185 -4.65 -9.46 -11.67
N LYS A 186 -5.90 -9.13 -11.35
CA LYS A 186 -6.91 -8.71 -12.30
C LYS A 186 -7.86 -7.74 -11.62
N VAL A 187 -8.10 -6.59 -12.22
CA VAL A 187 -9.18 -5.69 -11.79
C VAL A 187 -10.49 -6.33 -12.23
N ILE A 188 -11.42 -6.49 -11.28
CA ILE A 188 -12.69 -7.18 -11.50
C ILE A 188 -13.86 -6.30 -11.04
N SER A 189 -15.05 -6.61 -11.56
CA SER A 189 -16.31 -6.00 -11.15
C SER A 189 -17.28 -7.08 -10.68
N PRO A 190 -17.21 -7.49 -9.40
CA PRO A 190 -18.18 -8.41 -8.84
C PRO A 190 -19.61 -7.87 -8.94
N GLN A 191 -20.60 -8.75 -8.93
CA GLN A 191 -22.00 -8.32 -8.91
C GLN A 191 -22.34 -7.68 -7.54
N LYS A 192 -23.25 -6.70 -7.53
CA LYS A 192 -23.68 -6.02 -6.29
C LYS A 192 -24.19 -7.00 -5.22
N SER A 193 -24.86 -8.07 -5.64
CA SER A 193 -25.33 -9.15 -4.76
C SER A 193 -24.17 -9.88 -4.08
N GLU A 194 -23.10 -10.18 -4.80
CA GLU A 194 -21.90 -10.84 -4.26
C GLU A 194 -21.19 -9.95 -3.24
N ILE A 195 -21.03 -8.66 -3.56
CA ILE A 195 -20.44 -7.70 -2.61
C ILE A 195 -21.27 -7.59 -1.34
N ARG A 196 -22.61 -7.54 -1.46
CA ARG A 196 -23.50 -7.53 -0.29
C ARG A 196 -23.28 -8.77 0.59
N MET A 197 -23.21 -9.96 -0.01
CA MET A 197 -22.96 -11.20 0.73
C MET A 197 -21.58 -11.18 1.40
N ALA A 198 -20.54 -10.71 0.69
CA ALA A 198 -19.19 -10.57 1.21
C ALA A 198 -19.14 -9.66 2.45
N MET A 199 -19.76 -8.48 2.38
CA MET A 199 -19.82 -7.53 3.48
C MET A 199 -20.63 -8.03 4.69
N GLN A 200 -21.62 -8.90 4.47
CA GLN A 200 -22.39 -9.54 5.54
C GLN A 200 -21.65 -10.72 6.19
N THR A 201 -20.71 -11.33 5.47
CA THR A 201 -19.99 -12.53 5.93
C THR A 201 -18.68 -12.20 6.62
N ILE A 202 -18.07 -11.04 6.32
CA ILE A 202 -16.76 -10.69 6.84
C ILE A 202 -16.77 -10.47 8.36
N GLU A 203 -16.24 -11.42 9.10
CA GLU A 203 -16.15 -11.38 10.56
C GLU A 203 -14.85 -12.02 11.06
N ASN A 204 -14.38 -11.62 12.23
CA ASN A 204 -13.25 -12.29 12.88
C ASN A 204 -13.69 -13.69 13.34
N THR A 205 -12.79 -14.67 13.24
CA THR A 205 -13.07 -16.04 13.68
C THR A 205 -11.79 -16.71 14.20
N GLU A 206 -11.94 -17.80 14.93
CA GLU A 206 -10.82 -18.58 15.45
C GLU A 206 -10.31 -19.58 14.41
N CYS A 207 -9.01 -19.85 14.45
CA CYS A 207 -8.36 -20.89 13.66
C CYS A 207 -7.02 -21.25 14.30
N GLU A 208 -6.41 -22.33 13.83
CA GLU A 208 -5.09 -22.74 14.29
C GLU A 208 -4.04 -21.64 14.01
N GLU A 209 -3.36 -21.21 15.07
CA GLU A 209 -2.24 -20.30 14.98
C GLU A 209 -1.08 -20.97 14.23
N VAL A 210 -0.55 -20.26 13.23
CA VAL A 210 0.66 -20.68 12.54
C VAL A 210 1.72 -19.63 12.75
N LYS A 211 2.97 -20.09 12.84
CA LYS A 211 4.11 -19.21 12.98
C LYS A 211 4.12 -18.22 11.80
N PRO A 212 4.01 -16.91 12.07
CA PRO A 212 4.04 -15.90 11.02
C PRO A 212 5.42 -15.85 10.35
N GLY A 213 5.49 -15.21 9.18
CA GLY A 213 6.76 -14.92 8.51
C GLY A 213 7.66 -14.02 9.36
N ALA A 214 8.94 -13.91 8.99
CA ALA A 214 9.95 -13.20 9.78
C ALA A 214 9.66 -11.70 10.00
N LEU A 215 8.79 -11.10 9.19
CA LEU A 215 8.41 -9.68 9.28
C LEU A 215 6.99 -9.48 9.85
N HIS A 216 6.36 -10.55 10.31
CA HIS A 216 4.98 -10.57 10.79
C HIS A 216 4.97 -11.03 12.25
N LEU A 217 4.09 -10.44 13.04
CA LEU A 217 4.03 -10.67 14.48
C LEU A 217 3.13 -11.83 14.87
N LYS A 218 2.04 -12.04 14.12
CA LYS A 218 1.07 -13.13 14.36
C LYS A 218 0.25 -13.42 13.11
N THR A 219 -0.58 -14.45 13.21
CA THR A 219 -1.67 -14.69 12.26
C THR A 219 -3.02 -14.40 12.92
N PHE A 220 -4.04 -14.13 12.11
CA PHE A 220 -5.43 -14.04 12.55
C PHE A 220 -6.35 -14.62 11.48
N CYS A 221 -7.59 -14.92 11.83
CA CYS A 221 -8.56 -15.48 10.90
C CYS A 221 -9.80 -14.62 10.73
N LYS A 222 -10.33 -14.67 9.51
CA LYS A 222 -11.62 -14.10 9.15
C LYS A 222 -12.46 -15.14 8.44
N LYS A 223 -13.76 -15.10 8.67
CA LYS A 223 -14.73 -15.72 7.77
C LYS A 223 -14.98 -14.75 6.63
N ILE A 224 -14.94 -15.23 5.39
CA ILE A 224 -15.20 -14.45 4.17
C ILE A 224 -16.21 -15.19 3.29
N TRP A 225 -16.87 -14.49 2.38
CA TRP A 225 -17.77 -15.15 1.43
C TRP A 225 -16.96 -15.87 0.36
N ASN A 226 -17.30 -17.10 0.01
CA ASN A 226 -16.77 -17.77 -1.17
C ASN A 226 -17.90 -17.89 -2.21
N SER A 227 -17.78 -17.11 -3.29
CA SER A 227 -18.73 -17.10 -4.41
C SER A 227 -18.75 -18.42 -5.18
N ASP A 228 -17.60 -19.08 -5.28
CA ASP A 228 -17.44 -20.32 -6.05
C ASP A 228 -18.24 -21.48 -5.45
N ILE A 229 -18.36 -21.53 -4.12
CA ILE A 229 -19.16 -22.53 -3.38
C ILE A 229 -20.45 -21.97 -2.79
N LYS A 230 -20.72 -20.67 -2.99
CA LYS A 230 -21.87 -19.94 -2.44
C LYS A 230 -22.02 -20.08 -0.92
N GLY A 231 -20.93 -19.93 -0.17
CA GLY A 231 -20.94 -20.11 1.28
C GLY A 231 -19.78 -19.42 1.98
N PRO A 232 -19.83 -19.30 3.32
CA PRO A 232 -18.72 -18.76 4.09
C PRO A 232 -17.52 -19.71 4.07
N GLN A 233 -16.33 -19.14 4.13
CA GLN A 233 -15.08 -19.87 4.28
C GLN A 233 -14.10 -19.11 5.17
N THR A 234 -13.35 -19.82 5.99
CA THR A 234 -12.30 -19.23 6.82
C THR A 234 -11.04 -18.99 6.01
N ILE A 235 -10.47 -17.79 6.16
CA ILE A 235 -9.16 -17.42 5.65
C ILE A 235 -8.25 -17.03 6.82
N ARG A 236 -7.01 -17.51 6.78
CA ARG A 236 -5.95 -17.10 7.71
C ARG A 236 -5.09 -16.04 7.06
N LEU A 237 -4.69 -15.04 7.82
CA LEU A 237 -3.94 -13.87 7.36
C LEU A 237 -2.74 -13.64 8.28
N SER A 238 -1.58 -13.32 7.70
CA SER A 238 -0.46 -12.78 8.46
C SER A 238 -0.73 -11.33 8.85
N TRP A 239 -0.23 -10.92 10.00
CA TRP A 239 -0.33 -9.55 10.48
C TRP A 239 1.04 -9.04 10.90
N ALA A 240 1.44 -7.90 10.34
CA ALA A 240 2.58 -7.14 10.83
C ALA A 240 2.10 -5.85 11.53
N CYS A 241 2.96 -5.30 12.38
CA CYS A 241 2.69 -4.00 12.98
C CYS A 241 2.98 -2.86 11.99
N HIS A 242 2.24 -1.76 12.14
CA HIS A 242 2.45 -0.51 11.41
C HIS A 242 3.00 0.57 12.35
#